data_AF-A0A966MU73-F1
#
_entry.id   AF-A0A966MU73-F1
#
_cell.length_a   1.000
_cell.length_b   1.000
_cell.length_c   1.000
_cell.angle_alpha   90.00
_cell.angle_beta   90.00
_cell.angle_gamma   90.00
#
_symmetry.space_group_name_H-M   'P 1'
#
loop_
_entity.id
_entity.type
_entity.pdbx_description
1 polymer ?
#
loop_
_entity_poly.entity_id
_entity_poly.type
_entity_poly.pdbx_seq_one_letter_code
_entity_poly.pdbx_strand_id
1 'polypeptide(L)'
;MTTHSKGFNLSLWALKHPALTRYLLVVLLVLGFNAYFLLGQDEDPPFTFRAMVVRTYWPGATAQQVAEQVTDKLERTLQEV
;
A
#
# COMPACT_ATOMS: atom_id res chain seq x y z
N MET A 1 36.19 18.13 -27.53
CA MET A 1 35.77 19.09 -26.48
C MET A 1 34.35 18.75 -26.09
N THR A 2 34.14 18.02 -24.99
CA THR A 2 32.80 17.66 -24.51
C THR A 2 32.25 18.80 -23.64
N THR A 3 31.15 19.40 -24.05
CA THR A 3 30.48 20.47 -23.30
C THR A 3 29.66 19.85 -22.17
N HIS A 4 30.17 19.92 -20.93
CA HIS A 4 29.38 19.59 -19.75
C HIS A 4 28.28 20.67 -19.61
N SER A 5 27.02 20.29 -19.83
CA SER A 5 25.88 21.16 -19.53
C SER A 5 25.86 21.40 -18.02
N LYS A 6 26.12 22.63 -17.59
CA LYS A 6 26.05 23.02 -16.18
C LYS A 6 24.57 23.01 -15.78
N GLY A 7 24.17 21.98 -15.03
CA GLY A 7 22.80 21.85 -14.52
C GLY A 7 22.44 23.02 -13.59
N PHE A 8 21.13 23.26 -13.42
CA PHE A 8 20.63 24.30 -12.53
C PHE A 8 21.10 24.08 -11.08
N ASN A 9 21.68 25.10 -10.46
CA ASN A 9 22.18 25.04 -9.09
C ASN A 9 21.14 25.60 -8.12
N LEU A 10 20.38 24.68 -7.51
CA LEU A 10 19.32 24.98 -6.54
C LEU A 10 19.82 25.76 -5.32
N SER A 11 20.99 25.39 -4.78
CA SER A 11 21.57 26.06 -3.61
C SER A 11 21.93 27.51 -3.90
N LEU A 12 22.56 27.77 -5.04
CA LEU A 12 22.88 29.13 -5.48
C LEU A 12 21.62 29.96 -5.72
N TRP A 13 20.59 29.36 -6.31
CA TRP A 13 19.32 30.03 -6.54
C TRP A 13 18.59 30.37 -5.23
N ALA A 14 18.57 29.45 -4.26
CA ALA A 14 17.98 29.69 -2.94
C ALA A 14 18.68 30.83 -2.19
N LEU A 15 20.02 30.92 -2.28
CA LEU A 15 20.79 32.03 -1.70
C LEU A 15 20.50 33.38 -2.38
N LYS A 16 20.23 33.37 -3.69
CA LYS A 16 19.87 34.58 -4.45
C LYS A 16 18.44 35.06 -4.16
N HIS A 17 17.54 34.17 -3.75
CA HIS A 17 16.13 34.48 -3.48
C HIS A 17 15.71 34.18 -2.03
N PRO A 18 16.35 34.83 -1.03
CA PRO A 18 16.17 34.47 0.38
C PRO A 18 14.73 34.71 0.88
N ALA A 19 14.04 35.73 0.37
CA ALA A 19 12.64 36.00 0.73
C ALA A 19 11.70 34.87 0.29
N LEU A 20 11.87 34.38 -0.94
CA LEU A 20 11.09 33.27 -1.48
C LEU A 20 11.39 31.96 -0.76
N THR A 21 12.68 31.68 -0.48
CA THR A 21 13.08 30.49 0.27
C THR A 21 12.51 30.48 1.68
N ARG A 22 12.55 31.61 2.40
CA ARG A 22 11.95 31.72 3.74
C ARG A 22 10.44 31.56 3.70
N TYR A 23 9.77 32.17 2.72
CA TYR A 23 8.33 32.00 2.51
C TYR A 23 7.96 30.52 2.32
N LEU A 24 8.64 29.83 1.39
CA LEU A 24 8.40 28.40 1.15
C LEU A 24 8.67 27.56 2.40
N LEU A 25 9.72 27.86 3.16
CA LEU A 25 10.02 27.19 4.42
C LEU A 25 8.87 27.33 5.43
N VAL A 26 8.34 28.54 5.61
CA VAL A 26 7.22 28.79 6.54
C VAL A 26 5.94 28.09 6.05
N VAL A 27 5.63 28.17 4.76
CA VAL A 27 4.45 27.52 4.18
C VAL A 27 4.52 26.00 4.37
N LEU A 28 5.66 25.38 4.04
CA LEU A 28 5.84 23.94 4.20
C LEU A 28 5.75 23.51 5.67
N LEU A 29 6.27 24.32 6.60
CA LEU A 29 6.13 24.05 8.03
C LEU A 29 4.67 24.10 8.49
N VAL A 30 3.91 25.12 8.09
CA VAL A 30 2.49 25.25 8.46
C VAL A 30 1.68 24.12 7.84
N LEU A 31 1.89 23.81 6.56
CA LEU A 31 1.18 22.73 5.88
C LEU A 31 1.52 21.36 6.50
N GLY A 32 2.80 21.10 6.78
CA GLY A 32 3.24 19.88 7.44
C GLY A 32 2.67 19.74 8.85
N PHE A 33 2.64 20.84 9.61
CA PHE A 33 2.01 20.88 10.94
C PHE A 33 0.52 20.53 10.87
N ASN A 34 -0.23 21.12 9.93
CA ASN A 34 -1.65 20.79 9.73
C ASN A 34 -1.84 19.33 9.29
N ALA A 35 -1.02 18.84 8.37
CA ALA A 35 -1.08 17.46 7.89
C ALA A 35 -0.83 16.44 9.00
N TYR A 36 0.02 16.78 9.99
CA TYR A 36 0.28 15.92 11.14
C TYR A 36 -0.99 15.65 11.96
N PHE A 37 -1.86 16.65 12.16
CA PHE A 37 -3.13 16.44 12.87
C PHE A 37 -4.16 15.67 12.05
N LEU A 38 -4.05 15.71 10.72
CA LEU A 38 -4.92 14.97 9.81
C LEU A 38 -4.43 13.53 9.59
N LEU A 39 -3.25 13.17 10.10
CA LEU A 39 -2.70 11.84 9.95
C LEU A 39 -3.48 10.85 10.83
N GLY A 40 -4.33 10.05 10.19
CA GLY A 40 -5.00 8.94 10.85
C GLY A 40 -3.98 7.95 11.42
N GLN A 41 -4.21 7.52 12.66
CA GLN A 41 -3.43 6.46 13.26
C GLN A 41 -4.15 5.14 13.03
N ASP A 42 -3.55 4.26 12.24
CA ASP A 42 -3.93 2.85 12.21
C ASP A 42 -3.20 2.18 13.38
N GLU A 43 -3.94 1.79 14.42
CA GLU A 43 -3.37 1.16 15.64
C GLU A 43 -2.69 -0.17 15.33
N ASP A 44 -3.20 -0.91 14.34
CA ASP A 44 -2.61 -2.13 13.84
C ASP A 44 -2.59 -2.11 12.30
N PRO A 45 -1.49 -2.55 11.66
CA PRO A 45 -1.48 -2.71 10.22
C PRO A 45 -2.58 -3.70 9.80
N PRO A 46 -3.30 -3.45 8.69
CA PRO A 46 -4.37 -4.36 8.26
C PRO A 46 -3.79 -5.74 7.96
N PHE A 47 -4.04 -6.69 8.86
CA PHE A 47 -3.64 -8.07 8.66
C PHE A 47 -4.57 -8.68 7.61
N THR A 48 -4.07 -8.81 6.38
CA THR A 48 -4.82 -9.44 5.30
C THR A 48 -4.81 -10.95 5.51
N PHE A 49 -5.79 -11.46 6.26
CA PHE A 49 -6.04 -12.90 6.32
C PHE A 49 -6.42 -13.38 4.91
N ARG A 50 -5.50 -14.11 4.27
CA ARG A 50 -5.75 -14.75 2.97
C ARG A 50 -6.65 -15.96 3.19
N ALA A 51 -7.94 -15.70 3.41
CA ALA A 51 -8.97 -16.73 3.49
C ALA A 51 -9.68 -16.84 2.14
N MET A 52 -9.86 -18.08 1.66
CA MET A 52 -10.66 -18.38 0.48
C MET A 52 -11.89 -19.17 0.90
N VAL A 53 -13.08 -18.63 0.64
CA VAL A 53 -14.35 -19.30 0.93
C VAL A 53 -14.83 -20.02 -0.33
N VAL A 54 -14.89 -21.34 -0.28
CA VAL A 54 -15.46 -22.16 -1.36
C VAL A 54 -16.78 -22.75 -0.90
N ARG A 55 -17.85 -22.51 -1.66
CA ARG A 55 -19.18 -23.07 -1.40
C ARG A 55 -19.52 -24.08 -2.49
N THR A 56 -19.90 -25.29 -2.08
CA THR A 56 -20.40 -26.33 -2.97
C THR A 56 -21.81 -26.71 -2.55
N TYR A 57 -22.69 -26.92 -3.53
CA TYR A 57 -24.09 -27.26 -3.28
C TYR A 57 -24.44 -28.58 -3.94
N TRP A 58 -24.68 -29.61 -3.14
CA TRP A 58 -25.11 -30.93 -3.60
C TRP A 58 -26.35 -31.38 -2.81
N PRO A 59 -27.56 -31.07 -3.31
CA PRO A 59 -28.79 -31.44 -2.62
C PRO A 59 -29.00 -32.97 -2.70
N GLY A 60 -29.35 -33.59 -1.57
CA GLY A 60 -29.65 -35.02 -1.49
C GLY A 60 -28.45 -35.94 -1.20
N ALA A 61 -27.22 -35.40 -1.13
CA ALA A 61 -26.05 -36.15 -0.68
C ALA A 61 -25.91 -36.12 0.85
N THR A 62 -25.41 -37.22 1.44
CA THR A 62 -25.06 -37.24 2.86
C THR A 62 -23.81 -36.42 3.13
N ALA A 63 -23.61 -35.96 4.37
CA ALA A 63 -22.41 -35.20 4.75
C ALA A 63 -21.11 -35.96 4.42
N GLN A 64 -21.12 -37.29 4.61
CA GLN A 64 -19.98 -38.16 4.29
C GLN A 64 -19.65 -38.16 2.79
N GLN A 65 -20.68 -38.25 1.94
CA GLN A 65 -20.52 -38.22 0.48
C GLN A 65 -19.95 -36.88 0.00
N VAL A 66 -20.40 -35.77 0.59
CA VAL A 66 -19.88 -34.43 0.24
C VAL A 66 -18.42 -34.27 0.66
N ALA A 67 -18.05 -34.78 1.84
CA ALA A 67 -16.66 -34.76 2.30
C ALA A 67 -15.74 -35.53 1.34
N GLU A 68 -16.01 -36.82 1.13
CA GLU A 68 -15.15 -37.72 0.36
C GLU A 68 -15.08 -37.36 -1.14
N GLN A 69 -16.19 -36.91 -1.72
CA GLN A 69 -16.28 -36.71 -3.17
C GLN A 69 -16.02 -35.28 -3.62
N VAL A 70 -16.19 -34.30 -2.74
CA VAL A 70 -16.05 -32.88 -3.09
C VAL A 70 -14.94 -32.24 -2.26
N THR A 71 -15.06 -32.20 -0.93
CA THR A 71 -14.13 -31.48 -0.06
C THR A 71 -12.71 -32.03 -0.18
N ASP A 72 -12.52 -33.35 -0.06
CA ASP A 72 -11.20 -33.98 -0.07
C ASP A 72 -10.47 -33.78 -1.41
N LYS A 73 -11.21 -33.81 -2.52
CA LYS A 73 -10.64 -33.57 -3.86
C LYS A 73 -10.21 -32.12 -4.01
N LEU A 74 -11.05 -31.20 -3.55
CA LEU A 74 -10.76 -29.77 -3.61
C LEU A 74 -9.55 -29.41 -2.74
N GLU A 75 -9.45 -29.99 -1.55
CA GLU A 75 -8.32 -29.81 -0.64
C GLU A 75 -7.02 -30.32 -1.26
N ARG A 76 -7.01 -31.53 -1.82
CA ARG A 76 -5.82 -32.08 -2.50
C ARG A 76 -5.35 -31.18 -3.65
N THR A 77 -6.26 -30.76 -4.52
CA THR A 77 -5.90 -29.87 -5.65
C THR A 77 -5.36 -28.52 -5.17
N LEU A 78 -5.89 -27.98 -4.07
CA LEU A 78 -5.40 -26.71 -3.51
C LEU A 78 -4.07 -26.84 -2.75
N GLN A 79 -3.75 -28.01 -2.21
CA GLN A 79 -2.45 -28.28 -1.56
C GLN A 79 -1.31 -28.51 -2.56
N GLU A 80 -1.63 -28.93 -3.78
CA GLU A 80 -0.64 -29.17 -4.85
C GLU A 80 -0.12 -27.88 -5.52
N VAL A 81 -0.80 -26.73 -5.30
CA VAL A 81 -0.50 -25.42 -5.92
C VAL A 81 0.32 -24.54 -4.98
#